data_AF-C3M8C7-F1
#
_entry.id   AF-C3M8C7-F1
#
_cell.length_a   1.000
_cell.length_b   1.000
_cell.length_c   1.000
_cell.angle_alpha   90.00
_cell.angle_beta   90.00
_cell.angle_gamma   90.00
#
_symmetry.space_group_name_H-M   'P 1'
#
loop_
_entity.id
_entity.type
_entity.pdbx_description
1 polymer ?
#
loop_
_entity_poly.entity_id
_entity_poly.type
_entity_poly.pdbx_seq_one_letter_code
_entity_poly.pdbx_strand_id
1 'polypeptide(L)'
;MESMGIMGIKEAAHFIEALLLDAVKYLQEAPERYRFNPVLADFGLRVRERHDQKRGYRILYEIREHSIYILLILHKRQDLLTALYRHQMLK
;
A
#
# COMPACT_ATOMS: atom_id res chain seq x y z
N MET A 1 29.02 -6.53 -9.56
CA MET A 1 28.57 -7.10 -8.28
C MET A 1 27.94 -5.94 -7.51
N GLU A 2 26.61 -5.79 -7.57
CA GLU A 2 25.94 -4.76 -6.76
C GLU A 2 26.11 -5.15 -5.29
N SER A 3 26.82 -4.34 -4.51
CA SER A 3 26.86 -4.54 -3.07
C SER A 3 25.43 -4.39 -2.56
N MET A 4 24.91 -5.44 -1.92
CA MET A 4 23.67 -5.38 -1.17
C MET A 4 23.92 -4.48 0.04
N GLY A 5 23.84 -3.17 -0.17
CA GLY A 5 24.03 -2.16 0.84
C GLY A 5 22.89 -2.28 1.84
N ILE A 6 23.22 -2.63 3.09
CA ILE A 6 22.26 -2.54 4.18
C ILE A 6 21.87 -1.06 4.28
N MET A 7 20.58 -0.79 4.14
CA MET A 7 20.05 0.56 4.31
C MET A 7 20.37 1.06 5.72
N GLY A 8 21.07 2.19 5.80
CA GLY A 8 21.35 2.84 7.09
C GLY A 8 20.07 3.39 7.74
N ILE A 9 20.14 3.70 9.03
CA ILE A 9 18.98 4.13 9.82
C ILE A 9 18.36 5.40 9.23
N LYS A 10 19.18 6.36 8.78
CA LYS A 10 18.71 7.64 8.24
C LYS A 10 18.00 7.43 6.90
N GLU A 11 18.57 6.59 6.04
CA GLU A 11 18.01 6.24 4.74
C GLU A 11 16.69 5.49 4.92
N ALA A 12 16.60 4.60 5.91
CA ALA A 12 15.37 3.87 6.24
C ALA A 12 14.27 4.81 6.73
N ALA A 13 14.59 5.74 7.62
CA ALA A 13 13.64 6.74 8.11
C ALA A 13 13.11 7.59 6.95
N HIS A 14 14.03 8.13 6.13
CA HIS A 14 13.66 8.95 4.98
C HIS A 14 12.81 8.17 3.97
N PHE A 15 13.15 6.90 3.72
CA PHE A 15 12.40 6.06 2.81
C PHE A 15 10.95 5.82 3.27
N ILE A 16 10.77 5.45 4.54
CA ILE A 16 9.44 5.19 5.12
C ILE A 16 8.60 6.47 5.18
N GLU A 17 9.21 7.59 5.60
CA GLU A 17 8.54 8.88 5.63
C GLU A 17 8.08 9.30 4.23
N ALA A 18 8.96 9.24 3.24
CA ALA A 18 8.61 9.58 1.87
C ALA A 18 7.52 8.66 1.31
N LEU A 19 7.53 7.37 1.66
CA LEU A 19 6.52 6.40 1.21
C LEU A 19 5.13 6.75 1.76
N LEU A 20 5.06 7.07 3.06
CA LEU A 20 3.80 7.39 3.73
C LEU A 20 3.27 8.76 3.30
N LEU A 21 4.13 9.80 3.27
CA LEU A 21 3.72 11.15 2.89
C LEU A 21 3.21 11.22 1.45
N ASP A 22 3.88 10.55 0.50
CA ASP A 22 3.38 10.49 -0.87
C ASP A 22 2.05 9.73 -0.95
N ALA A 23 1.91 8.60 -0.24
CA ALA A 23 0.65 7.87 -0.20
C ALA A 23 -0.50 8.79 0.27
N VAL A 24 -0.30 9.52 1.37
CA VAL A 24 -1.29 10.47 1.90
C VAL A 24 -1.61 11.56 0.88
N LYS A 25 -0.58 12.20 0.30
CA LYS A 25 -0.75 13.26 -0.70
C LYS A 25 -1.65 12.81 -1.86
N TYR A 26 -1.32 11.69 -2.49
CA TYR A 26 -2.08 11.18 -3.64
C TYR A 26 -3.49 10.71 -3.29
N LEU A 27 -3.70 10.22 -2.06
CA LEU A 27 -5.02 9.82 -1.59
C LEU A 27 -5.88 11.02 -1.22
N GLN A 28 -5.31 12.11 -0.69
CA GLN A 28 -6.05 13.34 -0.39
C GLN A 28 -6.54 14.04 -1.66
N GLU A 29 -5.76 14.02 -2.75
CA GLU A 29 -6.13 14.69 -4.00
C GLU A 29 -7.37 14.07 -4.68
N ALA A 30 -7.43 12.74 -4.78
CA ALA A 30 -8.52 12.04 -5.45
C ALA A 30 -8.64 10.58 -4.97
N PRO A 31 -9.15 10.33 -3.76
CA PRO A 31 -9.16 8.99 -3.18
C PRO A 31 -10.06 8.02 -3.94
N GLU A 32 -11.10 8.50 -4.64
CA GLU A 32 -12.01 7.64 -5.39
C GLU A 32 -11.51 7.25 -6.79
N ARG A 33 -10.45 7.91 -7.27
CA ARG A 33 -9.88 7.68 -8.60
C ARG A 33 -9.33 6.26 -8.77
N TYR A 34 -8.83 5.66 -7.71
CA TYR A 34 -8.20 4.35 -7.79
C TYR A 34 -9.22 3.23 -7.71
N ARG A 35 -9.02 2.19 -8.51
CA ARG A 35 -9.93 1.05 -8.59
C ARG A 35 -10.02 0.27 -7.27
N PHE A 36 -11.12 -0.47 -7.12
CA PHE A 36 -11.19 -1.56 -6.15
C PHE A 36 -10.17 -2.64 -6.48
N ASN A 37 -9.57 -3.22 -5.44
CA ASN A 37 -8.67 -4.35 -5.60
C ASN A 37 -9.50 -5.59 -6.03
N PRO A 38 -9.19 -6.23 -7.16
CA PRO A 38 -10.04 -7.31 -7.70
C PRO A 38 -10.09 -8.51 -6.76
N VAL A 39 -8.96 -8.90 -6.16
CA VAL A 39 -8.91 -10.04 -5.22
C VAL A 39 -9.83 -9.79 -4.05
N LEU A 40 -9.74 -8.63 -3.40
CA LEU A 40 -10.60 -8.30 -2.26
C LEU A 40 -12.07 -8.10 -2.66
N ALA A 41 -12.34 -7.62 -3.87
CA ALA A 41 -13.69 -7.49 -4.40
C ALA A 41 -14.38 -8.85 -4.57
N ASP A 42 -13.64 -9.90 -4.93
CA ASP A 42 -14.16 -11.28 -5.01
C ASP A 42 -14.64 -11.81 -3.63
N PHE A 43 -14.12 -11.24 -2.53
CA PHE A 43 -14.57 -11.51 -1.16
C PHE A 43 -15.61 -10.49 -0.65
N GLY A 44 -16.14 -9.63 -1.51
CA GLY A 44 -17.13 -8.60 -1.15
C GLY A 44 -16.57 -7.40 -0.40
N LEU A 45 -15.24 -7.23 -0.35
CA LEU A 45 -14.59 -6.15 0.38
C LEU A 45 -14.38 -4.93 -0.53
N ARG A 46 -14.81 -3.75 -0.04
CA ARG A 46 -14.69 -2.46 -0.77
C ARG A 46 -13.34 -1.78 -0.54
N VAL A 47 -12.24 -2.50 -0.75
CA VAL A 47 -10.88 -1.98 -0.59
C VAL A 47 -10.33 -1.51 -1.93
N ARG A 48 -9.79 -0.29 -1.96
CA ARG A 48 -9.15 0.31 -3.13
C ARG A 48 -7.65 0.08 -3.10
N GLU A 49 -7.02 0.16 -4.27
CA GLU A 49 -5.56 0.02 -4.39
C GLU A 49 -4.91 1.13 -5.20
N ARG A 50 -3.81 1.67 -4.67
CA ARG A 50 -2.89 2.54 -5.41
C ARG A 50 -1.55 1.83 -5.59
N HIS A 51 -0.97 1.93 -6.78
CA HIS A 51 0.38 1.41 -7.07
C HIS A 51 1.36 2.58 -7.15
N ASP A 52 2.35 2.58 -6.26
CA ASP A 52 3.53 3.42 -6.39
C ASP A 52 4.50 2.75 -7.37
N GLN A 53 4.49 3.19 -8.63
CA GLN A 53 5.35 2.64 -9.67
C GLN A 53 6.83 2.99 -9.46
N LYS A 54 7.12 4.10 -8.78
CA LYS A 54 8.50 4.57 -8.56
C LYS A 54 9.23 3.66 -7.57
N ARG A 55 8.57 3.29 -6.48
CA ARG A 55 9.16 2.46 -5.42
C ARG A 55 8.74 0.99 -5.48
N GLY A 56 7.74 0.65 -6.29
CA GLY A 56 7.24 -0.72 -6.42
C GLY A 56 6.36 -1.17 -5.26
N TYR A 57 5.63 -0.25 -4.62
CA TYR A 57 4.73 -0.57 -3.50
C TYR A 57 3.25 -0.50 -3.93
N ARG A 58 2.44 -1.31 -3.28
CA ARG A 58 0.98 -1.25 -3.32
C ARG A 58 0.50 -0.68 -2.00
N ILE A 59 -0.50 0.19 -2.06
CA ILE A 59 -1.20 0.73 -0.91
C ILE A 59 -2.65 0.26 -1.02
N LEU A 60 -3.10 -0.51 -0.04
CA LEU A 60 -4.49 -0.89 0.14
C LEU A 60 -5.12 0.07 1.13
N TYR A 61 -6.28 0.62 0.77
CA TYR A 61 -6.97 1.59 1.61
C TYR A 61 -8.49 1.52 1.39
N GLU A 62 -9.22 2.08 2.32
CA GLU A 62 -10.66 2.27 2.21
C GLU A 62 -11.04 3.71 2.56
N ILE A 63 -12.23 4.11 2.12
CA ILE A 63 -12.83 5.40 2.46
C ILE A 63 -14.03 5.08 3.35
N ARG A 64 -14.04 5.63 4.57
CA ARG A 64 -15.20 5.53 5.48
C ARG A 64 -15.58 6.93 5.93
N GLU A 65 -16.85 7.27 5.72
CA GLU A 65 -17.40 8.60 6.00
C GLU A 65 -16.56 9.70 5.32
N HIS A 66 -15.74 10.41 6.09
CA HIS A 66 -14.88 11.50 5.62
C HIS A 66 -13.38 11.21 5.81
N SER A 67 -13.02 9.95 6.08
CA SER A 67 -11.65 9.54 6.38
C SER A 67 -11.14 8.46 5.42
N ILE A 68 -9.85 8.53 5.13
CA ILE A 68 -9.11 7.54 4.35
C ILE A 68 -8.31 6.69 5.32
N TYR A 69 -8.53 5.38 5.30
CA TYR A 69 -7.81 4.42 6.14
C TYR A 69 -6.85 3.62 5.28
N ILE A 70 -5.54 3.82 5.49
CA ILE A 70 -4.51 2.98 4.88
C ILE A 70 -4.46 1.67 5.68
N LEU A 71 -4.83 0.56 5.02
CA LEU A 71 -4.92 -0.76 5.65
C LEU A 71 -3.61 -1.53 5.55
N LEU A 72 -2.93 -1.43 4.40
CA LEU A 72 -1.68 -2.15 4.16
C LEU A 72 -0.82 -1.42 3.13
N ILE A 73 0.47 -1.29 3.43
CA ILE A 73 1.50 -0.89 2.45
C ILE A 73 2.44 -2.08 2.28
N LEU A 74 2.54 -2.60 1.06
CA LEU A 74 3.31 -3.81 0.77
C LEU A 74 4.07 -3.69 -0.55
N HIS A 75 5.27 -4.27 -0.62
CA HIS A 75 6.03 -4.30 -1.87
C HIS A 75 5.35 -5.22 -2.89
N LYS A 76 5.29 -4.84 -4.17
CA LYS A 76 4.70 -5.62 -5.28
C LYS A 76 5.39 -6.95 -5.58
N ARG A 77 6.48 -7.27 -4.86
CA ARG A 77 7.20 -8.55 -4.95
C ARG A 77 6.64 -9.58 -3.96
N GLN A 78 5.88 -9.14 -2.98
CA GLN A 78 5.18 -10.03 -2.07
C GLN A 78 3.96 -10.60 -2.77
N ASP A 79 3.68 -11.87 -2.52
CA ASP A 79 2.42 -12.48 -2.93
C ASP A 79 1.27 -11.81 -2.16
N LEU A 80 0.33 -11.25 -2.91
CA LEU A 80 -0.76 -10.47 -2.34
C LEU A 80 -1.65 -11.35 -1.48
N LEU A 81 -2.05 -12.53 -1.98
CA LEU A 81 -3.00 -13.39 -1.30
C LEU A 81 -2.44 -13.87 0.05
N THR A 82 -1.19 -14.32 0.05
CA THR A 82 -0.46 -14.69 1.27
C THR A 82 -0.38 -13.53 2.26
N ALA A 83 -0.11 -12.31 1.79
CA ALA A 83 -0.08 -11.13 2.66
C ALA A 83 -1.47 -10.83 3.26
N LEU A 84 -2.53 -10.93 2.47
CA LEU A 84 -3.90 -10.71 2.94
C LEU A 84 -4.32 -11.72 4.02
N TYR A 85 -3.98 -13.01 3.85
CA TYR A 85 -4.21 -14.02 4.89
C TYR A 85 -3.35 -13.77 6.13
N ARG A 86 -2.06 -13.44 5.96
CA ARG A 86 -1.14 -13.15 7.07
C ARG A 86 -1.63 -11.99 7.94
N HIS A 87 -2.19 -10.96 7.30
CA HIS A 87 -2.72 -9.77 7.98
C HIS A 87 -4.21 -9.89 8.32
N GLN A 88 -4.80 -11.09 8.23
CA GLN A 88 -6.19 -11.37 8.60
C GLN A 88 -7.23 -10.49 7.88
N MET A 89 -6.86 -9.97 6.70
CA MET A 89 -7.79 -9.28 5.81
C MET A 89 -8.71 -10.28 5.10
N LEU A 90 -8.24 -11.51 4.92
CA LEU A 90 -8.99 -12.67 4.46
C LEU A 90 -8.89 -13.78 5.52
N LYS A 91 -9.94 -14.60 5.60
CA LYS A 91 -10.04 -15.75 6.51
C LYS A 91 -10.10 -17.05 5.72
#